data_AF-A0A957DQ80-F1
#
_entry.id   AF-A0A957DQ80-F1
#
_cell.length_a   1.000
_cell.length_b   1.000
_cell.length_c   1.000
_cell.angle_alpha   90.00
_cell.angle_beta   90.00
_cell.angle_gamma   90.00
#
_symmetry.space_group_name_H-M   'P 1'
#
loop_
_entity.id
_entity.type
_entity.pdbx_description
1 polymer ?
#
loop_
_entity_poly.entity_id
_entity_poly.type
_entity_poly.pdbx_seq_one_letter_code
_entity_poly.pdbx_strand_id
1 'polypeptide(L)'
;MANFQLTPFTPSKWLPGGHTQTIFGRMMRRKSGIVFQRRRIDTPDGDFLDLDFPEVAGHLPPKDAPIVLLLHGLEGNARRSYACETYQHLARLGIRSVGLNYRSCSGEINRTARFYHSGATDDVALALSALAEWFPHSKRGLIGFSLGANLTLKFVGEQGANGQSWVDTAVAVSPPFDMAKSSDLLARGFNRLYVQYFLQTLRPKIRAKADLLEPVIDVEKLLAARTFREFDDAGTAPLGGFRDADDYYDKCSTAQFLPAIQVPTLLLRALDDPLFAPDDVPYDLIEANPCLTAGITPQGGHMGFVEGGLSHFNCWAEQEAARFLAAHLLK
;
A
#
# COMPACT_ATOMS: atom_id res chain seq x y z
N MET A 1 12.60 -7.15 -22.29
CA MET A 1 11.26 -6.96 -21.70
C MET A 1 10.47 -6.09 -22.67
N ALA A 2 9.19 -6.37 -22.93
CA ALA A 2 8.39 -5.45 -23.73
C ALA A 2 8.34 -4.09 -23.00
N ASN A 3 8.76 -3.00 -23.66
CA ASN A 3 8.72 -1.66 -23.07
C ASN A 3 7.25 -1.33 -22.75
N PHE A 4 6.87 -1.43 -21.48
CA PHE A 4 5.56 -0.96 -21.05
C PHE A 4 5.54 0.57 -21.18
N GLN A 5 4.56 1.08 -21.91
CA GLN A 5 4.39 2.52 -22.10
C GLN A 5 3.16 2.99 -21.34
N LEU A 6 3.39 3.91 -20.39
CA LEU A 6 2.33 4.57 -19.65
C LEU A 6 1.47 5.42 -20.58
N THR A 7 0.16 5.42 -20.35
CA THR A 7 -0.71 6.42 -20.97
C THR A 7 -0.50 7.80 -20.33
N PRO A 8 -0.60 8.91 -21.08
CA PRO A 8 -0.48 10.24 -20.50
C PRO A 8 -1.62 10.53 -19.51
N PHE A 9 -1.28 10.90 -18.26
CA PHE A 9 -2.27 11.35 -17.29
C PHE A 9 -2.72 12.78 -17.58
N THR A 10 -4.04 12.99 -17.69
CA THR A 10 -4.63 14.33 -17.85
C THR A 10 -5.50 14.69 -16.65
N PRO A 11 -5.01 15.51 -15.69
CA PRO A 11 -5.74 15.80 -14.46
C PRO A 11 -7.05 16.53 -14.74
N SER A 12 -8.11 16.13 -14.03
CA SER A 12 -9.41 16.80 -14.05
C SER A 12 -9.30 18.26 -13.61
N LYS A 13 -9.55 19.20 -14.53
CA LYS A 13 -9.45 20.66 -14.28
C LYS A 13 -10.36 21.18 -13.15
N TRP A 14 -11.43 20.46 -12.82
CA TRP A 14 -12.38 20.79 -11.77
C TRP A 14 -11.96 20.25 -10.38
N LEU A 15 -10.82 19.54 -10.29
CA LEU A 15 -10.14 19.15 -9.05
C LEU A 15 -8.74 19.76 -9.00
N PRO A 16 -8.61 21.09 -8.80
CA PRO A 16 -7.30 21.72 -8.77
C PRO A 16 -6.53 21.35 -7.49
N GLY A 17 -5.26 20.97 -7.68
CA GLY A 17 -4.29 20.74 -6.60
C GLY A 17 -4.44 19.41 -5.86
N GLY A 18 -3.35 18.99 -5.21
CA GLY A 18 -3.24 17.66 -4.64
C GLY A 18 -4.24 17.33 -3.54
N HIS A 19 -4.64 18.30 -2.70
CA HIS A 19 -5.63 18.06 -1.65
C HIS A 19 -7.01 17.69 -2.21
N THR A 20 -7.49 18.37 -3.26
CA THR A 20 -8.82 18.11 -3.82
C THR A 20 -8.86 16.75 -4.51
N GLN A 21 -7.82 16.42 -5.30
CA GLN A 21 -7.59 15.09 -5.89
C GLN A 21 -7.59 13.99 -4.82
N THR A 22 -6.83 14.19 -3.73
CA THR A 22 -6.73 13.23 -2.61
C THR A 22 -8.09 12.97 -1.95
N ILE A 23 -8.81 14.03 -1.60
CA ILE A 23 -10.09 13.94 -0.90
C ILE A 23 -11.16 13.34 -1.82
N PHE A 24 -11.24 13.82 -3.07
CA PHE A 24 -12.21 13.33 -4.05
C PHE A 24 -11.97 11.86 -4.38
N GLY A 25 -10.74 11.48 -4.70
CA GLY A 25 -10.36 10.09 -5.00
C GLY A 25 -10.69 9.14 -3.85
N ARG A 26 -10.56 9.60 -2.61
CA ARG A 26 -10.99 8.81 -1.45
C ARG A 26 -12.51 8.64 -1.37
N MET A 27 -13.29 9.68 -1.67
CA MET A 27 -14.75 9.71 -1.42
C MET A 27 -15.61 9.12 -2.55
N MET A 28 -15.24 9.35 -3.81
CA MET A 28 -16.20 9.24 -4.92
C MET A 28 -16.05 7.97 -5.77
N ARG A 29 -14.98 7.22 -5.56
CA ARG A 29 -14.70 5.96 -6.26
C ARG A 29 -15.77 4.89 -5.99
N ARG A 30 -16.07 4.09 -7.01
CA ARG A 30 -17.10 3.05 -6.98
C ARG A 30 -16.67 1.85 -6.12
N LYS A 31 -17.60 1.31 -5.35
CA LYS A 31 -17.40 0.11 -4.49
C LYS A 31 -18.40 -1.01 -4.76
N SER A 32 -19.40 -0.77 -5.62
CA SER A 32 -20.51 -1.68 -5.84
C SER A 32 -20.12 -2.89 -6.68
N GLY A 33 -20.89 -3.97 -6.56
CA GLY A 33 -20.74 -5.18 -7.37
C GLY A 33 -19.57 -6.08 -6.97
N ILE A 34 -19.10 -5.99 -5.72
CA ILE A 34 -18.05 -6.86 -5.19
C ILE A 34 -18.54 -7.56 -3.93
N VAL A 35 -18.43 -8.88 -3.91
CA VAL A 35 -18.65 -9.72 -2.73
C VAL A 35 -17.28 -10.17 -2.23
N PHE A 36 -17.05 -10.13 -0.92
CA PHE A 36 -15.76 -10.50 -0.34
C PHE A 36 -15.86 -11.80 0.44
N GLN A 37 -15.04 -12.78 0.07
CA GLN A 37 -14.85 -14.01 0.82
C GLN A 37 -13.57 -13.90 1.64
N ARG A 38 -13.68 -14.00 2.97
CA ARG A 38 -12.53 -13.89 3.87
C ARG A 38 -11.93 -15.26 4.12
N ARG A 39 -10.60 -15.34 4.07
CA ARG A 39 -9.82 -16.46 4.56
C ARG A 39 -8.79 -15.98 5.56
N ARG A 40 -8.78 -16.58 6.75
CA ARG A 40 -7.81 -16.30 7.80
C ARG A 40 -6.62 -17.26 7.68
N ILE A 41 -5.44 -16.75 7.98
CA ILE A 41 -4.24 -17.54 8.25
C ILE A 41 -3.72 -17.20 9.64
N ASP A 42 -3.33 -18.22 10.40
CA ASP A 42 -2.63 -18.00 11.67
C ASP A 42 -1.17 -17.62 11.39
N THR A 43 -0.63 -16.78 12.24
CA THR A 43 0.76 -16.31 12.17
C THR A 43 1.65 -17.07 13.17
N PRO A 44 2.96 -17.18 12.91
CA PRO A 44 3.88 -17.90 13.81
C PRO A 44 3.92 -17.36 15.25
N ASP A 45 3.58 -16.08 15.46
CA ASP A 45 3.51 -15.44 16.77
C ASP A 45 2.17 -15.64 17.51
N GLY A 46 1.33 -16.57 17.03
CA GLY A 46 0.04 -16.91 17.66
C GLY A 46 -1.10 -15.94 17.31
N ASP A 47 -0.84 -15.01 16.39
CA ASP A 47 -1.82 -14.05 15.88
C ASP A 47 -2.48 -14.52 14.58
N PHE A 48 -3.13 -13.62 13.83
CA PHE A 48 -3.72 -13.94 12.53
C PHE A 48 -3.61 -12.82 11.48
N LEU A 49 -3.69 -13.19 10.19
CA LEU A 49 -3.92 -12.28 9.07
C LEU A 49 -5.19 -12.69 8.32
N ASP A 50 -5.95 -11.69 7.86
CA ASP A 50 -7.19 -11.89 7.11
C ASP A 50 -7.01 -11.47 5.65
N LEU A 51 -7.20 -12.41 4.73
CA LEU A 51 -7.17 -12.18 3.29
C LEU A 51 -8.60 -12.14 2.75
N ASP A 52 -8.98 -11.03 2.14
CA ASP A 52 -10.28 -10.86 1.50
C ASP A 52 -10.16 -11.09 -0.01
N PHE A 53 -10.88 -12.09 -0.52
CA PHE A 53 -10.99 -12.42 -1.94
C PHE A 53 -12.23 -11.72 -2.54
N PRO A 54 -12.04 -10.68 -3.38
CA PRO A 54 -13.13 -10.04 -4.10
C PRO A 54 -13.64 -10.91 -5.26
N GLU A 55 -14.95 -11.16 -5.27
CA GLU A 55 -15.70 -11.66 -6.41
C GLU A 55 -16.40 -10.48 -7.07
N VAL A 56 -15.96 -10.12 -8.28
CA VAL A 56 -16.44 -8.92 -8.99
C VAL A 56 -17.50 -9.32 -10.00
N ALA A 57 -18.71 -8.81 -9.83
CA ALA A 57 -19.86 -9.02 -10.73
C ALA A 57 -20.15 -10.50 -11.05
N GLY A 58 -19.94 -11.41 -10.08
CA GLY A 58 -20.15 -12.85 -10.25
C GLY A 58 -19.10 -13.53 -11.14
N HIS A 59 -18.03 -12.83 -11.51
CA HIS A 59 -16.94 -13.39 -12.29
C HIS A 59 -15.87 -14.00 -11.37
N LEU A 60 -15.72 -15.32 -11.45
CA LEU A 60 -14.65 -16.06 -10.79
C LEU A 60 -13.61 -16.47 -11.84
N PRO A 61 -12.35 -16.00 -11.74
CA PRO A 61 -11.31 -16.39 -12.68
C PRO A 61 -11.02 -17.90 -12.64
N PRO A 62 -10.59 -18.51 -13.76
CA PRO A 62 -10.14 -19.91 -13.82
C PRO A 62 -9.13 -20.25 -12.73
N LYS A 63 -9.05 -21.52 -12.29
CA LYS A 63 -8.23 -21.94 -11.14
C LYS A 63 -6.76 -21.50 -11.26
N ASP A 64 -6.21 -21.55 -12.46
CA ASP A 64 -4.84 -21.20 -12.86
C ASP A 64 -4.64 -19.73 -13.25
N ALA A 65 -5.69 -18.90 -13.20
CA ALA A 65 -5.57 -17.47 -13.45
C ALA A 65 -4.49 -16.84 -12.55
N PRO A 66 -3.72 -15.87 -13.05
CA PRO A 66 -2.78 -15.13 -12.22
C PRO A 66 -3.47 -14.50 -11.01
N ILE A 67 -2.74 -14.34 -9.92
CA ILE A 67 -3.24 -13.78 -8.67
C ILE A 67 -2.44 -12.56 -8.25
N VAL A 68 -3.11 -11.49 -7.82
CA VAL A 68 -2.47 -10.26 -7.35
C VAL A 68 -2.83 -10.02 -5.89
N LEU A 69 -1.81 -9.93 -5.04
CA LEU A 69 -1.93 -9.51 -3.66
C LEU A 69 -1.94 -7.97 -3.57
N LEU A 70 -2.97 -7.41 -2.97
CA LEU A 70 -3.10 -5.97 -2.73
C LEU A 70 -2.80 -5.61 -1.27
N LEU A 71 -1.91 -4.64 -1.09
CA LEU A 71 -1.47 -4.07 0.18
C LEU A 71 -2.06 -2.65 0.34
N HIS A 72 -2.89 -2.45 1.36
CA HIS A 72 -3.57 -1.17 1.58
C HIS A 72 -2.67 -0.12 2.26
N GLY A 73 -3.08 1.14 2.22
CA GLY A 73 -2.41 2.24 2.94
C GLY A 73 -2.67 2.25 4.45
N LEU A 74 -2.10 3.23 5.15
CA LEU A 74 -2.26 3.42 6.60
C LEU A 74 -3.74 3.49 6.99
N GLU A 75 -4.11 2.75 8.04
CA GLU A 75 -5.48 2.63 8.56
C GLU A 75 -6.52 2.27 7.47
N GLY A 76 -6.05 1.55 6.45
CA GLY A 76 -6.85 1.00 5.37
C GLY A 76 -7.52 -0.32 5.72
N ASN A 77 -8.01 -1.00 4.67
CA ASN A 77 -8.40 -2.41 4.66
C ASN A 77 -8.52 -2.86 3.19
N ALA A 78 -8.72 -4.15 2.97
CA ALA A 78 -8.86 -4.73 1.64
C ALA A 78 -10.06 -4.22 0.83
N ARG A 79 -11.00 -3.50 1.46
CA ARG A 79 -12.28 -3.04 0.88
C ARG A 79 -12.32 -1.52 0.65
N ARG A 80 -11.15 -0.86 0.69
CA ARG A 80 -11.04 0.57 0.34
C ARG A 80 -11.39 0.77 -1.13
N SER A 81 -11.85 1.97 -1.48
CA SER A 81 -12.38 2.25 -2.81
C SER A 81 -11.37 2.08 -3.94
N TYR A 82 -10.13 2.56 -3.77
CA TYR A 82 -9.04 2.33 -4.73
C TYR A 82 -8.76 0.83 -4.92
N ALA A 83 -8.87 0.03 -3.86
CA ALA A 83 -8.70 -1.42 -3.92
C ALA A 83 -9.84 -2.05 -4.72
N CYS A 84 -11.10 -1.70 -4.41
CA CYS A 84 -12.27 -2.14 -5.18
C CYS A 84 -12.16 -1.81 -6.68
N GLU A 85 -11.72 -0.60 -7.01
CA GLU A 85 -11.53 -0.18 -8.40
C GLU A 85 -10.41 -1.00 -9.08
N THR A 86 -9.29 -1.21 -8.38
CA THR A 86 -8.21 -2.10 -8.86
C THR A 86 -8.72 -3.51 -9.13
N TYR A 87 -9.50 -4.09 -8.22
CA TYR A 87 -10.09 -5.42 -8.41
C TYR A 87 -11.01 -5.47 -9.63
N GLN A 88 -11.78 -4.41 -9.89
CA GLN A 88 -12.62 -4.33 -11.08
C GLN A 88 -11.79 -4.29 -12.37
N HIS A 89 -10.67 -3.57 -12.39
CA HIS A 89 -9.77 -3.57 -13.55
C HIS A 89 -9.10 -4.94 -13.76
N LEU A 90 -8.61 -5.57 -12.69
CA LEU A 90 -7.97 -6.89 -12.75
C LEU A 90 -8.96 -7.98 -13.17
N ALA A 91 -10.19 -7.96 -12.64
CA ALA A 91 -11.24 -8.93 -13.00
C ALA A 91 -11.61 -8.85 -14.48
N ARG A 92 -11.69 -7.65 -15.08
CA ARG A 92 -11.92 -7.47 -16.53
C ARG A 92 -10.81 -8.06 -17.40
N LEU A 93 -9.61 -8.24 -16.84
CA LEU A 93 -8.45 -8.82 -17.49
C LEU A 93 -8.28 -10.31 -17.16
N GLY A 94 -9.23 -10.91 -16.43
CA GLY A 94 -9.18 -12.32 -16.02
C GLY A 94 -8.16 -12.61 -14.90
N ILE A 95 -7.74 -11.59 -14.15
CA ILE A 95 -6.75 -11.72 -13.07
C ILE A 95 -7.46 -11.79 -11.72
N ARG A 96 -7.12 -12.79 -10.91
CA ARG A 96 -7.62 -12.94 -9.53
C ARG A 96 -6.97 -11.89 -8.64
N SER A 97 -7.76 -11.28 -7.77
CA SER A 97 -7.26 -10.36 -6.76
C SER A 97 -7.44 -10.95 -5.36
N VAL A 98 -6.61 -10.53 -4.42
CA VAL A 98 -6.75 -10.80 -2.99
C VAL A 98 -6.20 -9.61 -2.23
N GLY A 99 -6.95 -9.08 -1.27
CA GLY A 99 -6.51 -7.98 -0.42
C GLY A 99 -6.06 -8.49 0.93
N LEU A 100 -4.83 -8.17 1.34
CA LEU A 100 -4.38 -8.40 2.70
C LEU A 100 -4.97 -7.33 3.61
N ASN A 101 -5.63 -7.74 4.69
CA ASN A 101 -5.89 -6.85 5.81
C ASN A 101 -4.73 -6.94 6.77
N TYR A 102 -4.07 -5.81 7.01
CA TYR A 102 -3.06 -5.74 8.05
C TYR A 102 -3.65 -6.03 9.42
N ARG A 103 -2.77 -6.33 10.37
CA ARG A 103 -3.14 -6.57 11.76
C ARG A 103 -4.05 -5.45 12.26
N SER A 104 -5.25 -5.82 12.70
CA SER A 104 -6.30 -5.00 13.31
C SER A 104 -6.99 -4.08 12.32
N CYS A 105 -6.91 -4.38 11.03
CA CYS A 105 -7.58 -3.64 9.95
C CYS A 105 -8.74 -4.42 9.30
N SER A 106 -8.93 -5.70 9.62
CA SER A 106 -9.96 -6.54 9.00
C SER A 106 -11.37 -6.32 9.60
N GLY A 107 -11.47 -5.60 10.72
CA GLY A 107 -12.68 -5.46 11.54
C GLY A 107 -12.61 -6.25 12.85
N GLU A 108 -11.60 -7.11 13.00
CA GLU A 108 -11.30 -7.82 14.24
C GLU A 108 -9.93 -7.39 14.77
N ILE A 109 -9.81 -7.24 16.09
CA ILE A 109 -8.56 -6.89 16.75
C ILE A 109 -7.70 -8.15 16.89
N ASN A 110 -6.42 -8.01 16.60
CA ASN A 110 -5.44 -9.10 16.70
C ASN A 110 -5.14 -9.51 18.13
N ARG A 111 -4.70 -10.75 18.29
CA ARG A 111 -4.52 -11.43 19.58
C ARG A 111 -3.27 -10.96 20.34
N THR A 112 -2.29 -10.41 19.64
CA THR A 112 -1.00 -10.00 20.22
C THR A 112 -0.87 -8.48 20.30
N ALA A 113 0.10 -8.00 21.07
CA ALA A 113 0.46 -6.57 21.15
C ALA A 113 0.93 -6.00 19.79
N ARG A 114 1.41 -6.86 18.89
CA ARG A 114 1.99 -6.46 17.60
C ARG A 114 0.98 -5.74 16.71
N PHE A 115 1.41 -4.64 16.11
CA PHE A 115 0.70 -3.94 15.03
C PHE A 115 1.46 -4.09 13.71
N TYR A 116 0.81 -3.71 12.61
CA TYR A 116 1.49 -3.52 11.34
C TYR A 116 2.28 -2.21 11.35
N HIS A 117 3.30 -2.14 10.50
CA HIS A 117 4.09 -0.94 10.25
C HIS A 117 4.68 -1.00 8.83
N SER A 118 5.32 0.06 8.36
CA SER A 118 5.89 0.15 7.00
C SER A 118 7.02 -0.83 6.71
N GLY A 119 7.51 -1.53 7.73
CA GLY A 119 8.60 -2.51 7.66
C GLY A 119 8.19 -3.97 7.82
N ALA A 120 6.91 -4.26 8.07
CA ALA A 120 6.38 -5.60 8.36
C ALA A 120 6.29 -6.49 7.09
N THR A 121 7.44 -6.75 6.46
CA THR A 121 7.55 -7.52 5.23
C THR A 121 7.39 -9.04 5.44
N ASP A 122 7.46 -9.49 6.69
CA ASP A 122 7.19 -10.87 7.11
C ASP A 122 5.71 -11.26 6.98
N ASP A 123 4.78 -10.35 7.32
CA ASP A 123 3.34 -10.57 7.11
C ASP A 123 3.03 -10.66 5.59
N VAL A 124 3.76 -9.92 4.74
CA VAL A 124 3.66 -10.00 3.27
C VAL A 124 4.18 -11.36 2.77
N ALA A 125 5.34 -11.79 3.27
CA ALA A 125 5.92 -13.10 2.96
C ALA A 125 4.94 -14.23 3.32
N LEU A 126 4.37 -14.19 4.53
CA LEU A 126 3.41 -15.19 5.00
C LEU A 126 2.17 -15.26 4.10
N ALA A 127 1.61 -14.11 3.71
CA ALA A 127 0.50 -14.05 2.79
C ALA A 127 0.86 -14.64 1.42
N LEU A 128 2.01 -14.28 0.84
CA LEU A 128 2.45 -14.79 -0.46
C LEU A 128 2.75 -16.30 -0.42
N SER A 129 3.31 -16.82 0.68
CA SER A 129 3.51 -18.27 0.87
C SER A 129 2.18 -19.01 0.91
N ALA A 130 1.19 -18.50 1.63
CA ALA A 130 -0.15 -19.08 1.65
C ALA A 130 -0.80 -19.07 0.26
N LEU A 131 -0.66 -17.98 -0.51
CA LEU A 131 -1.16 -17.92 -1.89
C LEU A 131 -0.44 -18.90 -2.81
N ALA A 132 0.87 -19.08 -2.65
CA ALA A 132 1.66 -20.07 -3.38
C ALA A 132 1.16 -21.50 -3.14
N GLU A 133 0.81 -21.81 -1.90
CA GLU A 133 0.27 -23.12 -1.53
C GLU A 133 -1.13 -23.35 -2.10
N TRP A 134 -2.01 -22.34 -2.03
CA TRP A 134 -3.39 -22.47 -2.49
C TRP A 134 -3.53 -22.41 -4.02
N PHE A 135 -2.62 -21.72 -4.69
CA PHE A 135 -2.61 -21.49 -6.14
C PHE A 135 -1.22 -21.76 -6.75
N PRO A 136 -0.71 -23.01 -6.69
CA PRO A 136 0.68 -23.33 -7.02
C PRO A 136 1.06 -23.15 -8.51
N HIS A 137 0.08 -23.01 -9.39
CA HIS A 137 0.28 -22.81 -10.83
C HIS A 137 0.00 -21.37 -11.28
N SER A 138 -0.46 -20.51 -10.38
CA SER A 138 -0.77 -19.11 -10.71
C SER A 138 0.50 -18.27 -10.67
N LYS A 139 0.72 -17.46 -11.70
CA LYS A 139 1.63 -16.31 -11.61
C LYS A 139 1.15 -15.33 -10.54
N ARG A 140 2.06 -14.67 -9.85
CA ARG A 140 1.78 -13.81 -8.69
C ARG A 140 2.24 -12.38 -8.94
N GLY A 141 1.34 -11.43 -8.73
CA GLY A 141 1.67 -10.00 -8.68
C GLY A 141 1.52 -9.43 -7.28
N LEU A 142 2.22 -8.32 -7.02
CA LEU A 142 2.06 -7.55 -5.79
C LEU A 142 1.72 -6.10 -6.13
N ILE A 143 0.69 -5.54 -5.49
CA ILE A 143 0.38 -4.11 -5.62
C ILE A 143 0.21 -3.48 -4.25
N GLY A 144 0.84 -2.33 -4.05
CA GLY A 144 0.72 -1.57 -2.82
C GLY A 144 0.33 -0.13 -3.05
N PHE A 145 -0.41 0.43 -2.09
CA PHE A 145 -0.81 1.84 -2.08
C PHE A 145 -0.31 2.53 -0.81
N SER A 146 0.32 3.71 -0.92
CA SER A 146 0.78 4.49 0.23
C SER A 146 1.72 3.66 1.13
N LEU A 147 1.38 3.44 2.40
CA LEU A 147 2.12 2.50 3.27
C LEU A 147 2.27 1.10 2.66
N GLY A 148 1.25 0.59 1.95
CA GLY A 148 1.36 -0.67 1.23
C GLY A 148 2.33 -0.61 0.05
N ALA A 149 2.46 0.54 -0.60
CA ALA A 149 3.46 0.76 -1.64
C ALA A 149 4.88 0.73 -1.04
N ASN A 150 5.04 1.24 0.19
CA ASN A 150 6.28 1.11 0.94
C ASN A 150 6.65 -0.36 1.17
N LEU A 151 5.71 -1.13 1.73
CA LEU A 151 5.89 -2.56 1.98
C LEU A 151 6.19 -3.33 0.68
N THR A 152 5.52 -3.01 -0.42
CA THR A 152 5.77 -3.64 -1.72
C THR A 152 7.22 -3.45 -2.16
N LEU A 153 7.73 -2.22 -2.18
CA LEU A 153 9.08 -1.93 -2.65
C LEU A 153 10.15 -2.46 -1.71
N LYS A 154 9.94 -2.29 -0.40
CA LYS A 154 10.83 -2.85 0.62
C LYS A 154 10.92 -4.37 0.48
N PHE A 155 9.78 -5.06 0.41
CA PHE A 155 9.73 -6.51 0.29
C PHE A 155 10.50 -7.00 -0.93
N VAL A 156 10.17 -6.52 -2.14
CA VAL A 156 10.84 -7.01 -3.37
C VAL A 156 12.31 -6.58 -3.44
N GLY A 157 12.69 -5.45 -2.86
CA GLY A 157 14.08 -5.03 -2.75
C GLY A 157 14.90 -5.87 -1.78
N GLU A 158 14.33 -6.25 -0.63
CA GLU A 158 14.96 -7.17 0.34
C GLU A 158 15.22 -8.56 -0.26
N GLN A 159 14.34 -9.03 -1.15
CA GLN A 159 14.53 -10.32 -1.81
C GLN A 159 15.63 -10.30 -2.88
N GLY A 160 15.93 -9.14 -3.47
CA GLY A 160 16.92 -8.99 -4.52
C GLY A 160 16.72 -9.98 -5.67
N ALA A 161 17.77 -10.78 -5.95
CA ALA A 161 17.74 -11.83 -6.97
C ALA A 161 16.68 -12.92 -6.74
N ASN A 162 16.24 -13.13 -5.50
CA ASN A 162 15.19 -14.10 -5.18
C ASN A 162 13.77 -13.55 -5.38
N GLY A 163 13.60 -12.26 -5.70
CA GLY A 163 12.30 -11.61 -5.80
C GLY A 163 11.33 -12.29 -6.77
N GLN A 164 11.83 -12.82 -7.89
CA GLN A 164 11.00 -13.52 -8.88
C GLN A 164 10.45 -14.87 -8.39
N SER A 165 11.03 -15.45 -7.32
CA SER A 165 10.46 -16.65 -6.70
C SER A 165 9.20 -16.34 -5.87
N TRP A 166 9.04 -15.08 -5.47
CA TRP A 166 7.88 -14.58 -4.72
C TRP A 166 6.80 -14.03 -5.64
N VAL A 167 7.18 -13.15 -6.58
CA VAL A 167 6.25 -12.47 -7.50
C VAL A 167 6.87 -12.22 -8.87
N ASP A 168 6.06 -12.33 -9.91
CA ASP A 168 6.44 -12.08 -11.31
C ASP A 168 6.54 -10.58 -11.64
N THR A 169 5.80 -9.75 -10.90
CA THR A 169 5.75 -8.29 -11.12
C THR A 169 5.20 -7.56 -9.89
N ALA A 170 5.57 -6.29 -9.71
CA ALA A 170 5.07 -5.46 -8.62
C ALA A 170 4.60 -4.07 -9.07
N VAL A 171 3.72 -3.45 -8.30
CA VAL A 171 3.27 -2.06 -8.49
C VAL A 171 3.22 -1.33 -7.16
N ALA A 172 3.74 -0.10 -7.13
CA ALA A 172 3.73 0.79 -5.97
C ALA A 172 3.09 2.13 -6.36
N VAL A 173 1.94 2.44 -5.77
CA VAL A 173 1.19 3.68 -6.02
C VAL A 173 1.31 4.61 -4.82
N SER A 174 1.81 5.82 -5.08
CA SER A 174 2.19 6.81 -4.06
C SER A 174 3.07 6.22 -2.95
N PRO A 175 4.25 5.63 -3.25
CA PRO A 175 5.17 5.21 -2.19
C PRO A 175 5.78 6.42 -1.46
N PRO A 176 5.93 6.36 -0.13
CA PRO A 176 6.82 7.27 0.60
C PRO A 176 8.27 6.81 0.38
N PHE A 177 9.06 7.61 -0.34
CA PHE A 177 10.47 7.28 -0.57
C PHE A 177 11.32 7.59 0.66
N ASP A 178 10.97 8.65 1.38
CA ASP A 178 11.59 9.08 2.63
C ASP A 178 10.50 9.32 3.69
N MET A 179 10.43 8.40 4.66
CA MET A 179 9.43 8.46 5.72
C MET A 179 9.68 9.59 6.72
N ALA A 180 10.94 9.94 6.98
CA ALA A 180 11.29 11.00 7.91
C ALA A 180 10.84 12.37 7.37
N LYS A 181 11.19 12.67 6.10
CA LYS A 181 10.73 13.90 5.42
C LYS A 181 9.21 13.96 5.34
N SER A 182 8.55 12.84 5.05
CA SER A 182 7.09 12.75 5.02
C SER A 182 6.47 13.06 6.38
N SER A 183 7.01 12.50 7.47
CA SER A 183 6.56 12.76 8.84
C SER A 183 6.71 14.25 9.20
N ASP A 184 7.84 14.86 8.85
CA ASP A 184 8.13 16.27 9.12
C ASP A 184 7.24 17.23 8.30
N LEU A 185 6.94 16.90 7.04
CA LEU A 185 6.00 17.64 6.20
C LEU A 185 4.59 17.60 6.80
N LEU A 186 4.15 16.41 7.21
CA LEU A 186 2.82 16.17 7.75
C LEU A 186 2.60 16.84 9.11
N ALA A 187 3.68 17.12 9.86
CA ALA A 187 3.63 17.87 11.10
C ALA A 187 3.34 19.38 10.93
N ARG A 188 3.29 19.91 9.69
CA ARG A 188 3.21 21.36 9.41
C ARG A 188 1.88 21.78 8.78
N GLY A 189 1.43 22.98 9.11
CA GLY A 189 0.32 23.67 8.43
C GLY A 189 -0.97 22.85 8.33
N PHE A 190 -1.61 22.88 7.16
CA PHE A 190 -2.85 22.16 6.86
C PHE A 190 -2.68 20.63 6.88
N ASN A 191 -1.46 20.12 6.63
CA ASN A 191 -1.19 18.69 6.56
C ASN A 191 -1.39 17.97 7.90
N ARG A 192 -1.34 18.71 9.01
CA ARG A 192 -1.64 18.21 10.36
C ARG A 192 -3.03 17.60 10.47
N LEU A 193 -3.98 18.02 9.62
CA LEU A 193 -5.32 17.42 9.57
C LEU A 193 -5.29 15.96 9.12
N TYR A 194 -4.36 15.57 8.23
CA TYR A 194 -4.15 14.17 7.86
C TYR A 194 -3.63 13.37 9.04
N VAL A 195 -2.61 13.87 9.73
CA VAL A 195 -2.06 13.22 10.93
C VAL A 195 -3.14 13.04 11.99
N GLN A 196 -3.88 14.11 12.30
CA GLN A 196 -4.96 14.06 13.26
C GLN A 196 -6.02 13.02 12.87
N TYR A 197 -6.40 12.97 11.59
CA TYR A 197 -7.34 11.96 11.09
C TYR A 197 -6.83 10.53 11.35
N PHE A 198 -5.58 10.23 10.99
CA PHE A 198 -5.01 8.89 11.16
C PHE A 198 -4.80 8.51 12.64
N LEU A 199 -4.32 9.43 13.47
CA LEU A 199 -4.17 9.18 14.90
C LEU A 199 -5.53 8.94 15.57
N GLN A 200 -6.59 9.65 15.15
CA GLN A 200 -7.94 9.41 15.63
C GLN A 200 -8.47 8.02 15.25
N THR A 201 -8.10 7.47 14.10
CA THR A 201 -8.48 6.10 13.71
C THR A 201 -7.65 5.02 14.41
N LEU A 202 -6.40 5.30 14.79
CA LEU A 202 -5.53 4.38 15.51
C LEU A 202 -5.90 4.25 17.00
N ARG A 203 -6.28 5.35 17.65
CA ARG A 203 -6.58 5.39 19.10
C ARG A 203 -7.59 4.32 19.57
N PRO A 204 -8.72 4.04 18.87
CA PRO A 204 -9.61 2.95 19.23
C PRO A 204 -8.93 1.58 19.29
N LYS A 205 -8.01 1.30 18.35
CA LYS A 205 -7.28 0.01 18.31
C LYS A 205 -6.28 -0.10 19.44
N ILE A 206 -5.61 1.00 19.78
CA ILE A 206 -4.71 1.07 20.93
C ILE A 206 -5.49 0.77 22.22
N ARG A 207 -6.63 1.43 22.42
CA ARG A 207 -7.50 1.17 23.59
C ARG A 207 -8.00 -0.27 23.64
N ALA A 208 -8.38 -0.84 22.49
CA ALA A 208 -8.82 -2.24 22.43
C ALA A 208 -7.70 -3.25 22.73
N LYS A 209 -6.43 -2.83 22.62
CA LYS A 209 -5.25 -3.64 22.94
C LYS A 209 -4.52 -3.18 24.22
N ALA A 210 -5.11 -2.29 25.03
CA ALA A 210 -4.41 -1.65 26.15
C ALA A 210 -3.73 -2.68 27.07
N ASP A 211 -4.47 -3.70 27.51
CA ASP A 211 -3.95 -4.77 28.39
C ASP A 211 -2.76 -5.53 27.78
N LEU A 212 -2.69 -5.65 26.45
CA LEU A 212 -1.57 -6.28 25.74
C LEU A 212 -0.38 -5.33 25.57
N LEU A 213 -0.62 -4.03 25.56
CA LEU A 213 0.37 -2.99 25.27
C LEU A 213 1.04 -2.44 26.53
N GLU A 214 0.30 -2.30 27.64
CA GLU A 214 0.81 -1.78 28.91
C GLU A 214 2.10 -2.45 29.41
N PRO A 215 2.29 -3.78 29.25
CA PRO A 215 3.55 -4.41 29.65
C PRO A 215 4.76 -4.07 28.76
N VAL A 216 4.52 -3.51 27.57
CA VAL A 216 5.53 -3.35 26.52
C VAL A 216 5.86 -1.87 26.25
N ILE A 217 4.87 -0.99 26.36
CA ILE A 217 4.98 0.44 26.02
C ILE A 217 4.17 1.32 26.96
N ASP A 218 4.49 2.62 26.98
CA ASP A 218 3.67 3.65 27.63
C ASP A 218 2.44 3.99 26.77
N VAL A 219 1.32 3.34 27.07
CA VAL A 219 0.05 3.51 26.34
C VAL A 219 -0.47 4.96 26.43
N GLU A 220 -0.27 5.64 27.56
CA GLU A 220 -0.71 7.03 27.73
C GLU A 220 0.12 7.98 26.85
N LYS A 221 1.45 7.81 26.81
CA LYS A 221 2.32 8.54 25.88
C LYS A 221 1.89 8.30 24.43
N LEU A 222 1.60 7.06 24.05
CA LEU A 222 1.16 6.71 22.70
C LEU A 222 -0.19 7.36 22.35
N LEU A 223 -1.19 7.32 23.24
CA LEU A 223 -2.49 7.94 23.03
C LEU A 223 -2.41 9.47 22.96
N ALA A 224 -1.47 10.07 23.69
CA ALA A 224 -1.21 11.51 23.74
C ALA A 224 -0.47 12.06 22.51
N ALA A 225 0.14 11.20 21.70
CA ALA A 225 0.87 11.59 20.49
C ALA A 225 0.02 12.47 19.56
N ARG A 226 0.67 13.49 18.98
CA ARG A 226 0.08 14.50 18.08
C ARG A 226 0.74 14.52 16.71
N THR A 227 1.92 13.93 16.58
CA THR A 227 2.63 13.75 15.31
C THR A 227 2.84 12.26 15.02
N PHE A 228 3.11 11.91 13.75
CA PHE A 228 3.51 10.54 13.44
C PHE A 228 4.83 10.18 14.09
N ARG A 229 5.81 11.10 14.13
CA ARG A 229 7.08 10.90 14.82
C ARG A 229 6.90 10.57 16.31
N GLU A 230 6.05 11.31 17.03
CA GLU A 230 5.75 11.01 18.44
C GLU A 230 5.05 9.65 18.61
N PHE A 231 4.11 9.33 17.71
CA PHE A 231 3.40 8.05 17.73
C PHE A 231 4.35 6.88 17.45
N ASP A 232 5.20 7.03 16.45
CA ASP A 232 6.16 6.02 16.04
C ASP A 232 7.21 5.82 17.12
N ASP A 233 7.69 6.88 17.77
CA ASP A 233 8.63 6.81 18.89
C ASP A 233 8.02 6.09 20.12
N ALA A 234 6.76 6.39 20.44
CA ALA A 234 6.10 5.83 21.62
C ALA A 234 5.55 4.41 21.42
N GLY A 235 5.24 4.01 20.17
CA GLY A 235 4.53 2.78 19.86
C GLY A 235 5.19 1.96 18.75
N THR A 236 5.21 2.48 17.52
CA THR A 236 5.67 1.70 16.35
C THR A 236 7.10 1.17 16.52
N ALA A 237 8.02 2.02 16.97
CA ALA A 237 9.42 1.69 17.15
C ALA A 237 9.62 0.61 18.21
N PRO A 238 9.20 0.79 19.47
CA PRO A 238 9.40 -0.24 20.50
C PRO A 238 8.66 -1.55 20.19
N LEU A 239 7.42 -1.49 19.66
CA LEU A 239 6.68 -2.70 19.28
C LEU A 239 7.29 -3.43 18.08
N GLY A 240 7.97 -2.69 17.19
CA GLY A 240 8.66 -3.23 16.02
C GLY A 240 10.12 -3.61 16.26
N GLY A 241 10.63 -3.45 17.48
CA GLY A 241 12.04 -3.72 17.81
C GLY A 241 13.04 -2.70 17.25
N PHE A 242 12.58 -1.50 16.91
CA PHE A 242 13.43 -0.37 16.52
C PHE A 242 13.86 0.42 17.76
N ARG A 243 14.99 1.11 17.66
CA ARG A 243 15.51 1.92 18.77
C ARG A 243 14.60 3.12 19.09
N ASP A 244 14.15 3.81 18.05
CA ASP A 244 13.36 5.05 18.09
C ASP A 244 12.69 5.26 16.72
N ALA A 245 11.94 6.36 16.56
CA ALA A 245 11.28 6.69 15.29
C ALA A 245 12.26 6.89 14.12
N ASP A 246 13.44 7.46 14.38
CA ASP A 246 14.45 7.69 13.33
C ASP A 246 15.05 6.37 12.85
N ASP A 247 15.40 5.45 13.74
CA ASP A 247 15.84 4.10 13.39
C ASP A 247 14.78 3.34 12.59
N TYR A 248 13.50 3.51 12.94
CA TYR A 248 12.40 2.97 12.17
C TYR A 248 12.33 3.56 10.75
N TYR A 249 12.43 4.88 10.60
CA TYR A 249 12.39 5.56 9.30
C TYR A 249 13.60 5.21 8.43
N ASP A 250 14.79 5.15 9.03
CA ASP A 250 16.03 4.78 8.35
C ASP A 250 15.96 3.35 7.81
N LYS A 251 15.39 2.40 8.56
CA LYS A 251 15.29 0.99 8.14
C LYS A 251 14.10 0.69 7.23
N CYS A 252 13.09 1.54 7.21
CA CYS A 252 11.83 1.25 6.50
C CYS A 252 11.55 2.14 5.29
N SER A 253 12.28 3.25 5.10
CA SER A 253 12.15 4.12 3.92
C SER A 253 12.54 3.39 2.63
N THR A 254 11.76 3.56 1.56
CA THR A 254 11.87 2.70 0.37
C THR A 254 12.99 3.03 -0.59
N ALA A 255 13.48 4.27 -0.60
CA ALA A 255 14.49 4.71 -1.56
C ALA A 255 15.73 3.79 -1.58
N GLN A 256 16.20 3.35 -0.41
CA GLN A 256 17.38 2.49 -0.26
C GLN A 256 17.21 1.08 -0.86
N PHE A 257 15.98 0.61 -1.03
CA PHE A 257 15.69 -0.73 -1.54
C PHE A 257 15.58 -0.77 -3.06
N LEU A 258 15.35 0.39 -3.72
CA LEU A 258 15.17 0.49 -5.17
C LEU A 258 16.32 -0.13 -5.98
N PRO A 259 17.61 0.07 -5.64
CA PRO A 259 18.70 -0.49 -6.44
C PRO A 259 18.75 -2.03 -6.45
N ALA A 260 18.19 -2.68 -5.42
CA ALA A 260 18.22 -4.13 -5.28
C ALA A 260 17.05 -4.83 -6.01
N ILE A 261 16.01 -4.10 -6.43
CA ILE A 261 14.82 -4.69 -7.05
C ILE A 261 15.17 -5.34 -8.40
N GLN A 262 14.90 -6.65 -8.53
CA GLN A 262 15.10 -7.42 -9.77
C GLN A 262 13.79 -7.97 -10.38
N VAL A 263 12.66 -7.52 -9.85
CA VAL A 263 11.31 -7.83 -10.36
C VAL A 263 10.81 -6.64 -11.18
N PRO A 264 10.19 -6.83 -12.36
CA PRO A 264 9.56 -5.75 -13.10
C PRO A 264 8.55 -5.00 -12.23
N THR A 265 8.83 -3.73 -11.96
CA THR A 265 8.10 -2.94 -10.95
C THR A 265 7.68 -1.58 -11.49
N LEU A 266 6.40 -1.24 -11.35
CA LEU A 266 5.86 0.09 -11.68
C LEU A 266 5.78 0.98 -10.44
N LEU A 267 6.29 2.20 -10.54
CA LEU A 267 6.20 3.26 -9.54
C LEU A 267 5.28 4.37 -10.06
N LEU A 268 4.19 4.69 -9.37
CA LEU A 268 3.31 5.82 -9.72
C LEU A 268 3.32 6.85 -8.60
N ARG A 269 3.64 8.11 -8.89
CA ARG A 269 3.81 9.17 -7.89
C ARG A 269 3.38 10.52 -8.47
N ALA A 270 2.61 11.29 -7.72
CA ALA A 270 2.30 12.68 -8.05
C ALA A 270 3.20 13.63 -7.24
N LEU A 271 3.74 14.67 -7.89
CA LEU A 271 4.59 15.67 -7.23
C LEU A 271 3.79 16.65 -6.37
N ASP A 272 2.50 16.81 -6.60
CA ASP A 272 1.61 17.62 -5.77
C ASP A 272 0.95 16.83 -4.62
N ASP A 273 1.38 15.59 -4.37
CA ASP A 273 0.83 14.76 -3.31
C ASP A 273 1.03 15.43 -1.93
N PRO A 274 -0.05 15.74 -1.19
CA PRO A 274 0.04 16.50 0.05
C PRO A 274 0.64 15.72 1.23
N LEU A 275 0.86 14.40 1.09
CA LEU A 275 1.38 13.57 2.17
C LEU A 275 2.91 13.42 2.14
N PHE A 276 3.57 13.56 0.98
CA PHE A 276 5.03 13.40 0.89
C PHE A 276 5.68 14.55 0.15
N ALA A 277 6.93 14.82 0.49
CA ALA A 277 7.65 15.97 -0.04
C ALA A 277 7.95 15.79 -1.53
N PRO A 278 7.80 16.84 -2.37
CA PRO A 278 8.01 16.73 -3.81
C PRO A 278 9.47 16.39 -4.18
N ASP A 279 10.42 16.75 -3.31
CA ASP A 279 11.86 16.53 -3.46
C ASP A 279 12.33 15.19 -2.85
N ASP A 280 11.41 14.29 -2.46
CA ASP A 280 11.74 12.96 -1.95
C ASP A 280 11.95 11.90 -3.05
N VAL A 281 11.58 12.22 -4.30
CA VAL A 281 11.66 11.27 -5.41
C VAL A 281 13.13 11.00 -5.78
N PRO A 282 13.62 9.76 -5.65
CA PRO A 282 15.02 9.44 -5.91
C PRO A 282 15.24 9.12 -7.39
N TYR A 283 15.15 10.14 -8.25
CA TYR A 283 15.24 10.00 -9.71
C TYR A 283 16.46 9.19 -10.16
N ASP A 284 17.64 9.48 -9.63
CA ASP A 284 18.88 8.78 -9.98
C ASP A 284 18.81 7.27 -9.69
N LEU A 285 18.22 6.88 -8.54
CA LEU A 285 18.07 5.46 -8.17
C LEU A 285 17.03 4.75 -9.04
N ILE A 286 15.96 5.46 -9.41
CA ILE A 286 14.91 4.95 -10.30
C ILE A 286 15.48 4.72 -11.70
N GLU A 287 16.18 5.69 -12.26
CA GLU A 287 16.75 5.64 -13.62
C GLU A 287 17.88 4.61 -13.73
N ALA A 288 18.65 4.41 -12.66
CA ALA A 288 19.74 3.44 -12.64
C ALA A 288 19.26 1.97 -12.66
N ASN A 289 18.01 1.68 -12.29
CA ASN A 289 17.50 0.31 -12.23
C ASN A 289 16.57 -0.02 -13.41
N PRO A 290 16.98 -0.89 -14.36
CA PRO A 290 16.18 -1.24 -15.54
C PRO A 290 14.92 -2.07 -15.25
N CYS A 291 14.77 -2.61 -14.03
CA CYS A 291 13.55 -3.28 -13.60
C CYS A 291 12.44 -2.30 -13.17
N LEU A 292 12.76 -1.02 -13.03
CA LEU A 292 11.82 0.00 -12.60
C LEU A 292 11.25 0.76 -13.80
N THR A 293 9.94 0.93 -13.80
CA THR A 293 9.24 1.88 -14.67
C THR A 293 8.57 2.91 -13.78
N ALA A 294 8.74 4.19 -14.06
CA ALA A 294 8.20 5.26 -13.23
C ALA A 294 7.23 6.16 -14.00
N GLY A 295 6.05 6.38 -13.43
CA GLY A 295 5.06 7.37 -13.82
C GLY A 295 5.01 8.48 -12.77
N ILE A 296 5.94 9.43 -12.88
CA ILE A 296 5.98 10.61 -12.01
C ILE A 296 5.21 11.75 -12.68
N THR A 297 4.08 12.15 -12.10
CA THR A 297 3.19 13.17 -12.69
C THR A 297 3.27 14.49 -11.91
N PRO A 298 3.12 15.65 -12.57
CA PRO A 298 3.08 16.94 -11.84
C PRO A 298 1.89 17.07 -10.90
N GLN A 299 0.77 16.42 -11.24
CA GLN A 299 -0.47 16.45 -10.48
C GLN A 299 -1.04 15.05 -10.29
N GLY A 300 -1.88 14.89 -9.28
CA GLY A 300 -2.60 13.64 -9.00
C GLY A 300 -2.96 13.47 -7.54
N GLY A 301 -2.39 14.27 -6.64
CA GLY A 301 -2.60 14.15 -5.19
C GLY A 301 -2.17 12.79 -4.63
N HIS A 302 -2.55 12.52 -3.40
CA HIS A 302 -2.33 11.24 -2.76
C HIS A 302 -3.37 10.23 -3.20
N MET A 303 -2.97 9.34 -4.12
CA MET A 303 -3.85 8.29 -4.66
C MET A 303 -5.14 8.85 -5.31
N GLY A 304 -5.09 10.08 -5.82
CA GLY A 304 -6.20 10.71 -6.53
C GLY A 304 -6.21 10.27 -7.98
N PHE A 305 -5.22 10.74 -8.75
CA PHE A 305 -5.01 10.45 -10.18
C PHE A 305 -6.30 10.50 -11.00
N VAL A 306 -7.17 11.47 -10.69
CA VAL A 306 -8.48 11.60 -11.31
C VAL A 306 -8.36 12.33 -12.65
N GLU A 307 -8.87 11.69 -13.68
CA GLU A 307 -9.00 12.23 -15.03
C GLU A 307 -10.47 12.24 -15.48
N GLY A 308 -10.78 13.07 -16.48
CA GLY A 308 -12.13 13.19 -17.04
C GLY A 308 -13.01 14.25 -16.37
N GLY A 309 -14.31 14.16 -16.65
CA GLY A 309 -15.32 15.13 -16.22
C GLY A 309 -16.07 14.70 -14.95
N LEU A 310 -16.81 15.62 -14.34
CA LEU A 310 -17.56 15.36 -13.11
C LEU A 310 -18.55 14.18 -13.22
N SER A 311 -19.16 13.98 -14.40
CA SER A 311 -20.12 12.90 -14.66
C SER A 311 -19.47 11.56 -14.98
N HIS A 312 -18.27 11.59 -15.57
CA HIS A 312 -17.51 10.41 -15.99
C HIS A 312 -16.03 10.68 -15.74
N PHE A 313 -15.55 10.18 -14.60
CA PHE A 313 -14.14 10.24 -14.23
C PHE A 313 -13.56 8.83 -14.14
N ASN A 314 -12.25 8.73 -14.36
CA ASN A 314 -11.48 7.52 -14.11
C ASN A 314 -10.34 7.84 -13.14
N CYS A 315 -9.81 6.81 -12.49
CA CYS A 315 -8.60 6.92 -11.70
C CYS A 315 -7.45 6.25 -12.47
N TRP A 316 -6.58 7.08 -13.03
CA TRP A 316 -5.53 6.68 -13.96
C TRP A 316 -4.54 5.67 -13.35
N ALA A 317 -4.19 5.84 -12.08
CA ALA A 317 -3.18 5.00 -11.43
C ALA A 317 -3.61 3.53 -11.32
N GLU A 318 -4.86 3.25 -10.95
CA GLU A 318 -5.37 1.88 -10.84
C GLU A 318 -5.48 1.20 -12.21
N GLN A 319 -5.85 1.98 -13.24
CA GLN A 319 -5.90 1.49 -14.61
C GLN A 319 -4.51 1.12 -15.14
N GLU A 320 -3.52 2.00 -14.98
CA GLU A 320 -2.15 1.73 -15.42
C GLU A 320 -1.49 0.62 -14.60
N ALA A 321 -1.78 0.54 -13.28
CA ALA A 321 -1.35 -0.56 -12.45
C ALA A 321 -1.88 -1.92 -12.96
N ALA A 322 -3.18 -2.00 -13.26
CA ALA A 322 -3.78 -3.22 -13.80
C ALA A 322 -3.22 -3.58 -15.19
N ARG A 323 -3.00 -2.60 -16.06
CA ARG A 323 -2.36 -2.81 -17.37
C ARG A 323 -0.94 -3.34 -17.23
N PHE A 324 -0.15 -2.79 -16.31
CA PHE A 324 1.22 -3.23 -16.06
C PHE A 324 1.24 -4.66 -15.54
N LEU A 325 0.44 -4.95 -14.51
CA LEU A 325 0.30 -6.31 -13.95
C LEU A 325 -0.10 -7.31 -15.05
N ALA A 326 -1.11 -7.01 -15.85
CA ALA A 326 -1.54 -7.87 -16.95
C ALA A 326 -0.46 -8.08 -18.00
N ALA A 327 0.29 -7.04 -18.35
CA ALA A 327 1.39 -7.13 -19.31
C ALA A 327 2.52 -8.07 -18.85
N HIS A 328 2.64 -8.38 -17.56
CA HIS A 328 3.65 -9.31 -17.05
C HIS A 328 3.07 -10.68 -16.65
N LEU A 329 1.81 -10.71 -16.20
CA LEU A 329 1.16 -11.91 -15.70
C LEU A 329 0.44 -12.74 -16.77
N LEU A 330 0.00 -12.14 -17.88
CA LEU A 330 -0.75 -12.84 -18.94
C LEU A 330 0.10 -13.22 -20.16
N LYS A 331 1.43 -13.06 -20.04
CA LYS A 331 2.40 -13.56 -21.02
C LYS A 331 2.61 -15.05 -20.91
#